data_AF-A0A973U2G0-F1
#
_entry.id   AF-A0A973U2G0-F1
#
_cell.length_a   1.000
_cell.length_b   1.000
_cell.length_c   1.000
_cell.angle_alpha   90.00
_cell.angle_beta   90.00
_cell.angle_gamma   90.00
#
_symmetry.space_group_name_H-M   'P 1'
#
loop_
_entity.id
_entity.type
_entity.pdbx_description
1 polymer ?
#
loop_
_entity_poly.entity_id
_entity_poly.type
_entity_poly.pdbx_seq_one_letter_code
_entity_poly.pdbx_strand_id
1 'polypeptide(L)' 'MATILIVEARFYPHLNDMLLDGARSAIEAAGHSHETITVPGALELPSAIALAAKS' A
#
# COMPACT_ATOMS: atom_id res chain seq x y z
N MET A 1 9.57 15.43 -2.73
CA MET A 1 8.91 14.56 -1.73
C MET A 1 7.59 14.12 -2.32
N ALA A 2 7.42 12.83 -2.59
CA ALA A 2 6.13 12.28 -3.02
C ALA A 2 5.51 11.49 -1.87
N THR A 3 4.18 11.42 -1.84
CA THR A 3 3.43 10.50 -0.97
C THR A 3 2.95 9.33 -1.81
N ILE A 4 3.39 8.13 -1.45
CA ILE A 4 3.01 6.87 -2.12
C ILE A 4 1.85 6.24 -1.36
N LEU A 5 0.76 5.91 -2.05
CA LEU A 5 -0.31 5.10 -1.47
C LEU A 5 0.02 3.61 -1.64
N ILE A 6 0.04 2.88 -0.52
CA ILE A 6 0.08 1.42 -0.48
C ILE A 6 -1.33 0.92 -0.20
N VAL A 7 -1.87 0.08 -1.08
CA VAL A 7 -3.17 -0.56 -0.90
C VAL A 7 -2.93 -2.05 -0.69
N GLU A 8 -3.36 -2.60 0.43
CA GLU A 8 -3.19 -4.03 0.72
C GLU A 8 -4.50 -4.77 0.96
N ALA A 9 -4.51 -6.04 0.55
CA ALA A 9 -5.51 -7.02 0.92
C ALA A 9 -4.82 -8.13 1.71
N ARG A 10 -5.28 -8.40 2.93
CA ARG A 10 -4.55 -9.24 3.90
C ARG A 10 -5.07 -10.68 3.95
N PHE A 11 -4.86 -11.44 2.88
CA PHE A 11 -5.23 -12.87 2.89
C PHE A 11 -4.25 -13.72 3.71
N TYR A 12 -2.95 -13.40 3.65
CA TYR A 12 -1.90 -14.05 4.45
C TYR A 12 -1.19 -13.01 5.32
N PRO A 13 -1.63 -12.80 6.57
CA PRO A 13 -1.15 -11.68 7.38
C PRO A 13 0.37 -11.59 7.51
N HIS A 14 1.04 -12.72 7.77
CA HIS A 14 2.50 -12.76 7.93
C HIS A 14 3.26 -12.42 6.64
N LEU A 15 2.75 -12.84 5.47
CA LEU A 15 3.37 -12.47 4.20
C LEU A 15 3.12 -10.99 3.87
N ASN A 16 1.91 -10.49 4.15
CA ASN A 16 1.58 -9.08 4.00
C ASN A 16 2.50 -8.20 4.86
N ASP A 17 2.76 -8.58 6.11
CA ASP A 17 3.65 -7.82 6.99
C ASP A 17 5.06 -7.70 6.40
N MET A 18 5.62 -8.80 5.87
CA MET A 18 6.93 -8.79 5.22
C MET A 18 6.96 -7.93 3.95
N LEU A 19 5.90 -8.00 3.13
CA LEU A 19 5.79 -7.20 1.91
C LEU A 19 5.66 -5.70 2.24
N LEU A 20 4.85 -5.38 3.25
CA LEU A 20 4.58 -4.00 3.66
C LEU A 20 5.83 -3.37 4.29
N ASP A 21 6.56 -4.10 5.13
CA ASP A 21 7.82 -3.64 5.73
C ASP A 21 8.88 -3.31 4.66
N GLY A 22 9.06 -4.21 3.69
CA GLY A 22 9.99 -4.00 2.58
C GLY A 22 9.60 -2.79 1.70
N ALA A 23 8.31 -2.66 1.37
CA ALA A 23 7.82 -1.53 0.56
C ALA A 23 8.02 -0.19 1.27
N ARG A 24 7.65 -0.10 2.56
CA ARG A 24 7.81 1.11 3.38
C ARG A 24 9.28 1.50 3.50
N SER A 25 10.13 0.53 3.84
CA SER A 25 11.58 0.74 3.96
C SER A 25 12.18 1.30 2.66
N ALA A 26 11.79 0.78 1.51
CA ALA A 26 12.27 1.26 0.21
C ALA A 26 11.80 2.70 -0.09
N ILE A 27 10.54 3.03 0.21
CA ILE A 27 9.98 4.38 0.02
C ILE A 27 10.69 5.40 0.92
N GLU A 28 10.86 5.07 2.19
CA GLU A 28 11.52 5.93 3.18
C GLU A 28 13.00 6.14 2.85
N ALA A 29 13.71 5.08 2.44
CA ALA A 29 15.11 5.17 1.99
C ALA A 29 15.29 6.05 0.75
N ALA A 30 14.27 6.15 -0.10
CA ALA A 30 14.24 7.06 -1.25
C ALA A 30 13.88 8.52 -0.86
N GLY A 31 13.62 8.81 0.41
CA GLY A 31 13.21 10.14 0.87
C GLY A 31 11.77 10.49 0.47
N HIS A 32 10.87 9.52 0.49
CA HIS A 32 9.44 9.72 0.20
C HIS A 32 8.59 9.28 1.41
N SER A 33 7.35 9.75 1.46
CA SER A 33 6.36 9.35 2.46
C SER A 33 5.43 8.28 1.90
N HIS A 34 4.77 7.52 2.78
CA HIS A 34 3.73 6.57 2.39
C HIS A 34 2.51 6.67 3.28
N GLU A 35 1.37 6.26 2.72
CA GLU A 35 0.15 5.96 3.46
C GLU A 35 -0.28 4.54 3.11
N THR A 36 -0.92 3.84 4.05
CA THR A 36 -1.40 2.48 3.82
C THR A 36 -2.89 2.41 4.08
N ILE A 37 -3.63 1.82 3.14
CA ILE A 37 -5.02 1.45 3.31
C ILE A 37 -5.19 -0.06 3.16
N THR A 38 -6.05 -0.63 3.99
CA THR A 38 -6.40 -2.05 3.94
C THR A 38 -7.80 -2.19 3.36
N VAL A 39 -7.95 -3.08 2.38
CA VAL A 39 -9.23 -3.44 1.77
C VAL A 39 -9.63 -4.88 2.13
N PRO A 40 -10.91 -5.25 2.00
CA PRO A 40 -11.38 -6.59 2.36
C PRO A 40 -10.68 -7.74 1.61
N GLY A 41 -10.35 -7.54 0.34
CA GLY A 41 -9.78 -8.57 -0.52
C GLY A 41 -9.06 -8.02 -1.75
N ALA A 42 -8.49 -8.92 -2.55
CA ALA A 42 -7.70 -8.53 -3.72
C ALA A 42 -8.56 -7.90 -4.83
N LEU A 43 -9.86 -8.23 -4.89
CA LEU A 43 -10.79 -7.73 -5.90
C LEU A 43 -11.12 -6.25 -5.71
N GLU A 44 -10.94 -5.72 -4.50
CA GLU A 44 -11.19 -4.31 -4.17
C GLU A 44 -9.99 -3.40 -4.49
N LEU A 45 -8.78 -3.96 -4.71
CA LEU A 45 -7.57 -3.19 -4.99
C LEU A 45 -7.70 -2.24 -6.19
N PRO A 46 -8.20 -2.68 -7.37
CA PRO A 46 -8.27 -1.80 -8.54
C PRO A 46 -9.18 -0.59 -8.29
N SER A 47 -10.33 -0.81 -7.61
CA SER A 47 -11.28 0.26 -7.30
C SER A 47 -10.73 1.23 -6.26
N ALA A 48 -10.05 0.75 -5.21
CA ALA A 48 -9.43 1.60 -4.20
C ALA A 48 -8.34 2.50 -4.80
N ILE A 49 -7.47 1.94 -5.66
CA ILE A 49 -6.44 2.70 -6.37
C ILE A 49 -7.07 3.73 -7.31
N ALA A 50 -8.10 3.34 -8.08
CA ALA A 50 -8.77 4.24 -9.01
C ALA A 50 -9.49 5.40 -8.31
N LEU A 51 -9.99 5.19 -7.09
CA LEU A 51 -10.59 6.26 -6.28
C LEU A 51 -9.53 7.25 -5.80
N ALA A 52 -8.40 6.76 -5.28
CA ALA A 52 -7.29 7.60 -4.83
C ALA A 52 -6.61 8.36 -5.99
N ALA A 53 -6.56 7.79 -7.19
CA ALA A 53 -6.00 8.47 -8.36
C ALA A 53 -6.85 9.67 -8.85
N LYS A 54 -8.09 9.81 -8.37
CA LYS A 54 -9.02 10.88 -8.74
C LYS A 54 -9.15 11.99 -7.69
N SER A 55 -8.44 11.89 -6.57
CA SER A 55 -8.40 12.90 -5.50
C SER A 55 -7.21 13.84 -5.65
#